data_AF-X0Y9N6-F1
#
_entry.id   AF-X0Y9N6-F1
#
_cell.length_a   1.000
_cell.length_b   1.000
_cell.length_c   1.000
_cell.angle_alpha   90.00
_cell.angle_beta   90.00
_cell.angle_gamma   90.00
#
_symmetry.space_group_name_H-M   'P 1'
#
loop_
_entity.id
_entity.type
_entity.pdbx_description
1 polymer ?
#
loop_
_entity_poly.entity_id
_entity_poly.type
_entity_poly.pdbx_seq_one_letter_code
_entity_poly.pdbx_strand_id
1 'polypeptide(L)' 'MDAHEKSQIELDSSFKSFLDPVYALDVRGTFSDVNDIFCDVLDLNKTEIIGRSIGEVDFLSE' A
#
# COMPACT_ATOMS: atom_id res chain seq x y z
N MET A 1 -5.57 -17.66 -18.48
CA MET A 1 -5.29 -16.29 -18.05
C MET A 1 -6.03 -15.36 -18.98
N ASP A 2 -7.16 -14.85 -18.49
CA ASP A 2 -7.92 -13.81 -19.18
C ASP A 2 -7.13 -12.50 -19.18
N ALA A 3 -7.35 -11.64 -20.18
CA ALA A 3 -6.64 -10.36 -20.28
C ALA A 3 -6.82 -9.46 -19.03
N HIS A 4 -7.95 -9.60 -18.34
CA HIS A 4 -8.24 -8.90 -17.09
C HIS A 4 -7.36 -9.38 -15.93
N GLU A 5 -7.13 -10.68 -15.84
CA GLU A 5 -6.30 -11.31 -14.80
C GLU A 5 -4.82 -10.97 -15.00
N LYS A 6 -4.34 -11.01 -16.25
CA LYS A 6 -2.96 -10.63 -16.58
C LYS A 6 -2.66 -9.17 -16.24
N SER A 7 -3.61 -8.27 -16.50
CA SER A 7 -3.45 -6.84 -16.18
C SER A 7 -3.38 -6.58 -14.67
N GLN A 8 -4.15 -7.29 -13.85
CA GLN A 8 -4.07 -7.16 -12.38
C GLN A 8 -2.73 -7.67 -11.84
N ILE A 9 -2.25 -8.82 -12.34
CA ILE A 9 -0.95 -9.38 -11.92
C ILE A 9 0.20 -8.42 -12.27
N GLU A 10 0.18 -7.80 -13.45
CA GLU A 10 1.22 -6.84 -13.84
C GLU A 10 1.20 -5.57 -12.96
N LEU A 11 0.01 -5.11 -12.56
CA LEU A 11 -0.15 -3.98 -11.63
C LEU A 11 0.39 -4.33 -10.24
N ASP A 12 -0.04 -5.47 -9.67
CA ASP A 12 0.43 -5.96 -8.37
C ASP A 12 1.95 -6.16 -8.35
N SER A 13 2.49 -6.75 -9.42
CA SER A 13 3.94 -6.99 -9.54
C SER A 13 4.71 -5.68 -9.64
N SER A 14 4.21 -4.70 -10.39
CA SER A 14 4.85 -3.39 -10.52
C SER A 14 4.82 -2.66 -9.18
N PHE A 15 3.67 -2.67 -8.52
CA PHE A 15 3.45 -2.08 -7.19
C PHE A 15 4.43 -2.61 -6.13
N LYS A 16 4.71 -3.92 -6.15
CA LYS A 16 5.69 -4.55 -5.25
C LYS A 16 7.15 -4.32 -5.65
N SER A 17 7.41 -4.01 -6.92
CA SER A 17 8.78 -3.84 -7.43
C SER A 17 9.39 -2.46 -7.17
N PHE A 18 8.59 -1.48 -6.72
CA PHE A 18 9.09 -0.16 -6.40
C PHE A 18 10.05 -0.19 -5.21
N LEU A 19 11.18 0.49 -5.35
CA LEU A 19 12.19 0.65 -4.30
C LEU A 19 11.81 1.70 -3.26
N ASP A 20 10.75 2.48 -3.53
CA ASP A 20 10.20 3.48 -2.61
C ASP A 20 8.97 2.92 -1.87
N PRO A 21 8.67 3.42 -0.65
CA PRO A 21 7.41 3.16 0.04
C PRO A 21 6.21 3.58 -0.82
N VAL A 22 5.28 2.65 -1.05
CA VAL A 22 4.04 2.94 -1.77
C VAL A 22 2.84 2.47 -0.97
N TYR A 23 1.82 3.33 -0.90
CA TYR A 23 0.54 3.03 -0.29
C TYR A 23 -0.62 3.50 -1.18
N ALA A 24 -1.77 2.87 -1.00
CA ALA A 24 -3.03 3.23 -1.64
C ALA A 24 -4.07 3.58 -0.57
N LEU A 25 -4.87 4.61 -0.84
CA LEU A 25 -5.99 5.02 0.00
C LEU A 25 -7.31 4.81 -0.73
N ASP A 26 -8.36 4.48 0.02
CA ASP A 26 -9.73 4.56 -0.47
C ASP A 26 -10.23 6.02 -0.54
N VAL A 27 -11.46 6.19 -1.02
CA VAL A 27 -12.10 7.52 -1.17
C VAL A 27 -12.33 8.26 0.16
N ARG A 28 -12.19 7.58 1.30
CA ARG A 28 -12.31 8.15 2.65
C ARG A 28 -10.95 8.46 3.27
N GLY A 29 -9.85 8.23 2.54
CA GLY A 29 -8.49 8.39 3.06
C GLY A 29 -8.04 7.22 3.95
N THR A 30 -8.65 6.04 3.78
CA THR A 30 -8.31 4.84 4.54
C THR A 30 -7.29 3.98 3.78
N PHE A 31 -6.25 3.49 4.43
CA PHE A 31 -5.28 2.60 3.76
C PHE A 31 -5.96 1.33 3.25
N SER A 32 -5.94 1.15 1.93
CA SER A 32 -6.47 -0.03 1.24
C SER A 32 -5.36 -1.00 0.83
N ASP A 33 -4.15 -0.50 0.59
CA ASP A 33 -2.98 -1.33 0.30
C ASP A 33 -1.66 -0.63 0.66
N VAL A 34 -0.63 -1.42 0.92
CA VAL A 34 0.76 -0.99 1.14
C VAL A 34 1.71 -2.04 0.56
N ASN A 35 2.84 -1.60 0.01
CA ASN A 35 3.91 -2.49 -0.42
C ASN A 35 4.82 -2.89 0.76
N ASP A 36 5.70 -3.87 0.52
CA ASP A 36 6.59 -4.39 1.55
C ASP A 36 7.61 -3.33 1.99
N ILE A 37 8.12 -2.51 1.04
CA ILE A 37 9.05 -1.42 1.35
C ILE A 37 8.45 -0.39 2.31
N PHE A 38 7.16 -0.06 2.18
CA PHE A 38 6.46 0.82 3.11
C PHE A 38 6.45 0.26 4.53
N CYS A 39 6.21 -1.04 4.66
CA CYS A 39 6.23 -1.73 5.95
C CYS A 39 7.65 -1.73 6.55
N ASP A 40 8.67 -2.03 5.73
CA ASP A 40 10.06 -2.11 6.15
C ASP A 40 10.63 -0.75 6.60
N VAL A 41 10.32 0.33 5.87
CA VAL A 41 10.83 1.68 6.19
C VAL A 41 10.20 2.23 7.48
N LEU A 42 8.95 1.89 7.75
CA LEU A 42 8.20 2.38 8.90
C LEU A 42 8.22 1.43 10.11
N ASP A 43 8.79 0.22 9.96
CA ASP A 43 8.79 -0.86 10.95
C ASP A 43 7.37 -1.22 11.42
N LEU A 44 6.46 -1.38 10.45
CA LEU A 44 5.04 -1.67 10.67
C LEU A 44 4.60 -2.94 9.96
N ASN A 45 3.59 -3.63 10.50
CA ASN A 45 2.93 -4.69 9.77
C ASN A 45 1.79 -4.15 8.91
N LYS A 46 1.62 -4.70 7.71
CA LYS A 46 0.47 -4.43 6.83
C LYS A 46 -0.87 -4.56 7.56
N THR A 47 -1.03 -5.58 8.42
CA THR A 47 -2.29 -5.79 9.15
C THR A 47 -2.59 -4.70 10.19
N GLU A 48 -1.60 -3.93 10.62
CA GLU A 48 -1.75 -2.84 11.58
C GLU A 48 -2.14 -1.51 10.91
N ILE A 49 -1.93 -1.39 9.59
CA ILE A 49 -2.20 -0.15 8.84
C ILE A 49 -3.45 -0.22 7.98
N ILE A 50 -3.74 -1.37 7.37
CA ILE A 50 -4.92 -1.53 6.50
C ILE A 50 -6.19 -1.25 7.30
N GLY A 51 -7.04 -0.36 6.78
CA GLY A 51 -8.26 0.08 7.44
C GLY A 51 -8.11 1.28 8.38
N ARG A 52 -6.89 1.77 8.64
CA ARG A 52 -6.69 3.03 9.39
C ARG A 52 -6.84 4.24 8.49
N SER A 53 -7.30 5.34 9.07
CA SER A 53 -7.32 6.64 8.37
C SER A 53 -5.90 7.21 8.29
N ILE A 54 -5.56 7.85 7.17
CA ILE A 54 -4.30 8.59 7.03
C ILE A 54 -4.16 9.71 8.08
N GLY A 55 -5.26 10.23 8.61
CA GLY A 55 -5.24 11.24 9.68
C GLY A 55 -5.01 10.68 11.09
N GLU A 56 -5.00 9.36 11.26
CA GLU A 56 -4.79 8.69 12.56
C GLU A 56 -3.35 8.20 12.75
N VAL A 57 -2.49 8.39 11.74
CA VAL A 57 -1.11 7.93 11.75
C VAL A 57 -0.16 9.12 11.82
N ASP A 58 0.82 9.03 12.71
CA ASP A 58 1.72 10.14 13.03
C ASP A 58 2.99 10.16 12.17
N PHE A 59 3.28 9.06 11.46
CA PHE A 59 4.52 8.89 10.69
C PHE A 59 4.48 9.50 9.27
N LEU A 60 3.33 10.04 8.84
CA LEU A 60 3.19 10.75 7.54
C LEU A 60 2.99 12.26 7.70
N SER A 61 2.95 12.76 8.93
CA SER A 61 2.95 14.18 9.24
C SER A 61 4.40 14.67 9.32
N GLU A 62 4.87 15.35 8.26
CA GLU A 62 5.98 16.30 8.36
C GLU A 62 5.53 17.61 9.03
#